data_AF-A0A434CCF2-F1
#
_entry.id   AF-A0A434CCF2-F1
#
_cell.length_a   1.000
_cell.length_b   1.000
_cell.length_c   1.000
_cell.angle_alpha   90.00
_cell.angle_beta   90.00
_cell.angle_gamma   90.00
#
_symmetry.space_group_name_H-M   'P 1'
#
loop_
_entity.id
_entity.type
_entity.pdbx_description
1 polymer ?
#
loop_
_entity_poly.entity_id
_entity_poly.type
_entity_poly.pdbx_seq_one_letter_code
_entity_poly.pdbx_strand_id
1 'polypeptide(L)' 'DLIVANDVSQGSGVGSSGVLGGDRNRVRIVSKAGVEEWPEMSKDDVAARLAALIAERLKTIIV' A
#
# COMPACT_ATOMS: atom_id res chain seq x y z
N ASP A 1 -4.37 5.52 12.92
CA ASP A 1 -3.29 6.31 12.27
C ASP A 1 -3.37 6.30 10.76
N LEU A 2 -3.33 5.12 10.12
CA LEU A 2 -3.43 4.95 8.67
C LEU A 2 -4.48 3.89 8.27
N ILE A 3 -5.01 4.00 7.06
CA ILE A 3 -5.70 2.93 6.32
C ILE A 3 -4.93 2.71 5.02
N VAL A 4 -4.62 1.46 4.69
CA VAL A 4 -4.01 1.07 3.42
C VAL A 4 -5.13 0.66 2.46
N ALA A 5 -5.48 1.53 1.53
CA ALA A 5 -6.51 1.27 0.52
C ALA A 5 -5.83 0.80 -0.77
N ASN A 6 -5.75 -0.52 -0.96
CA ASN A 6 -5.17 -1.13 -2.15
C ASN A 6 -6.22 -1.49 -3.22
N ASP A 7 -5.80 -1.53 -4.48
CA ASP A 7 -6.58 -2.08 -5.57
C ASP A 7 -6.81 -3.59 -5.33
N VAL A 8 -8.04 -4.06 -5.56
CA VAL A 8 -8.46 -5.47 -5.49
C VAL A 8 -9.36 -5.85 -6.67
N SER A 9 -9.40 -5.01 -7.71
CA SER A 9 -10.30 -5.17 -8.85
C SER A 9 -10.02 -6.46 -9.64
N GLN A 10 -11.09 -7.03 -10.21
CA GLN A 10 -10.96 -8.04 -11.26
C GLN A 10 -10.51 -7.29 -12.53
N GLY A 11 -9.26 -7.48 -12.95
CA GLY A 11 -8.59 -6.71 -14.01
C GLY A 11 -7.06 -6.55 -13.89
N SER A 12 -6.42 -6.96 -12.79
CA SER A 12 -5.08 -6.47 -12.37
C SER A 12 -4.08 -7.52 -11.79
N GLY A 13 -4.02 -8.72 -12.40
CA GLY A 13 -3.15 -9.92 -12.13
C GLY A 13 -3.56 -10.77 -10.91
N VAL A 14 -4.10 -12.00 -10.91
CA VAL A 14 -4.13 -13.23 -11.75
C VAL A 14 -5.49 -13.98 -11.46
N GLY A 15 -6.13 -14.87 -12.25
CA GLY A 15 -5.76 -15.62 -13.47
C GLY A 15 -5.41 -14.72 -14.65
N SER A 16 -4.10 -14.66 -14.95
CA SER A 16 -3.37 -13.61 -15.67
C SER A 16 -3.67 -12.14 -15.29
N SER A 17 -4.91 -11.78 -14.89
CA SER A 17 -5.39 -10.40 -14.72
C SER A 17 -6.47 -10.13 -13.61
N GLY A 18 -6.30 -10.46 -12.31
CA GLY A 18 -7.05 -9.85 -11.15
C GLY A 18 -6.33 -9.82 -9.76
N VAL A 19 -5.98 -8.64 -9.17
CA VAL A 19 -4.85 -8.35 -8.18
C VAL A 19 -4.47 -9.38 -7.11
N LEU A 20 -5.41 -10.22 -6.68
CA LEU A 20 -5.24 -11.15 -5.56
C LEU A 20 -4.07 -12.15 -5.75
N GLY A 21 -3.61 -12.37 -6.98
CA GLY A 21 -2.45 -13.23 -7.29
C GLY A 21 -1.31 -12.60 -8.09
N GLY A 22 -1.33 -11.30 -8.39
CA GLY A 22 -0.36 -10.64 -9.28
C GLY A 22 0.68 -9.79 -8.57
N ASP A 23 1.83 -9.57 -9.19
CA ASP A 23 2.99 -8.97 -8.51
C ASP A 23 2.92 -7.46 -8.33
N ARG A 24 1.89 -6.79 -8.87
CA ARG A 24 1.75 -5.33 -8.93
C ARG A 24 0.52 -4.86 -8.17
N ASN A 25 0.59 -3.68 -7.55
CA ASN A 25 -0.55 -3.09 -6.83
C ASN A 25 -0.53 -1.55 -6.91
N ARG A 26 -1.72 -0.93 -6.85
CA ARG A 26 -1.92 0.51 -6.64
C ARG A 26 -2.42 0.71 -5.21
N VAL A 27 -1.73 1.53 -4.44
CA VAL A 27 -2.02 1.75 -3.01
C VAL A 27 -2.25 3.23 -2.74
N ARG A 28 -3.28 3.52 -1.94
CA ARG A 28 -3.51 4.83 -1.33
C ARG A 28 -3.39 4.71 0.18
N ILE A 29 -2.63 5.60 0.80
CA ILE A 29 -2.50 5.70 2.25
C ILE A 29 -3.43 6.80 2.73
N VAL A 30 -4.52 6.43 3.41
CA VAL A 30 -5.46 7.37 4.02
C VAL A 30 -5.04 7.62 5.46
N SER A 31 -4.99 8.88 5.86
CA SER A 31 -4.63 9.31 7.22
C SER A 31 -5.56 10.45 7.67
N LYS A 32 -5.46 10.87 8.93
CA LYS A 32 -6.16 12.09 9.41
C LYS A 32 -5.75 13.36 8.66
N ALA A 33 -4.56 13.38 8.05
CA ALA A 33 -4.05 14.52 7.28
C ALA A 33 -4.49 14.53 5.81
N GLY A 34 -5.12 13.45 5.32
CA GLY A 34 -5.52 13.29 3.91
C GLY A 34 -5.06 11.97 3.31
N VAL A 35 -5.10 11.89 1.98
CA VAL A 35 -4.79 10.70 1.18
C VAL A 35 -3.49 10.92 0.40
N GLU A 36 -2.52 10.02 0.54
CA GLU A 36 -1.34 9.92 -0.32
C GLU A 36 -1.58 8.80 -1.36
N GLU A 37 -1.43 9.09 -2.65
CA GLU A 37 -1.51 8.08 -3.71
C GLU A 37 -0.11 7.63 -4.12
N TRP A 38 0.14 6.32 -4.13
CA TRP A 38 1.38 5.74 -4.60
C TRP A 38 1.24 5.34 -6.08
N PRO A 39 2.33 5.45 -6.88
CA PRO A 39 2.34 4.87 -8.21
C PRO A 39 2.09 3.36 -8.14
N GLU A 40 1.73 2.75 -9.27
CA GLU A 40 1.72 1.29 -9.33
C GLU A 40 3.14 0.76 -9.09
N MET A 41 3.26 -0.16 -8.14
CA MET A 41 4.52 -0.68 -7.60
C MET A 41 4.44 -2.21 -7.48
N SER A 42 5.58 -2.90 -7.32
CA SER A 42 5.51 -4.33 -6.99
C SER A 42 5.00 -4.52 -5.57
N LYS A 43 4.46 -5.71 -5.25
CA LYS A 43 4.04 -6.04 -3.88
C LYS A 43 5.22 -5.95 -2.89
N ASP A 44 6.42 -6.27 -3.33
CA ASP A 44 7.65 -6.16 -2.52
C ASP A 44 8.04 -4.70 -2.28
N ASP A 45 8.01 -3.84 -3.32
CA ASP A 45 8.26 -2.40 -3.17
C ASP A 45 7.22 -1.74 -2.27
N VAL A 46 5.94 -2.13 -2.40
CA VAL A 46 4.83 -1.68 -1.54
C VAL A 46 5.08 -2.10 -0.09
N ALA A 47 5.48 -3.34 0.14
CA ALA A 47 5.78 -3.86 1.48
C ALA A 47 6.96 -3.11 2.13
N ALA A 48 8.06 -2.92 1.38
CA ALA A 48 9.23 -2.18 1.84
C ALA A 48 8.89 -0.71 2.19
N ARG A 49 8.15 -0.02 1.30
CA ARG A 49 7.72 1.38 1.53
C ARG A 49 6.75 1.49 2.71
N LEU A 50 5.83 0.53 2.88
CA LEU A 50 4.90 0.50 4.00
C LEU A 50 5.59 0.23 5.34
N ALA A 51 6.56 -0.70 5.36
CA ALA A 51 7.36 -0.99 6.55
C ALA A 51 8.15 0.25 7.01
N ALA A 52 8.79 0.96 6.07
CA ALA A 52 9.49 2.22 6.36
C ALA A 52 8.55 3.30 6.90
N LEU A 53 7.38 3.50 6.27
CA LEU A 53 6.37 4.47 6.71
C LEU A 53 5.86 4.17 8.14
N ILE A 54 5.60 2.90 8.45
CA ILE A 54 5.18 2.49 9.80
C ILE A 54 6.31 2.73 10.80
N ALA A 55 7.55 2.35 10.49
CA ALA A 55 8.69 2.55 11.38
C ALA A 55 8.91 4.04 11.73
N GLU A 56 8.87 4.96 10.76
CA GLU A 56 9.00 6.40 11.03
C GLU A 56 7.86 6.95 11.91
N ARG A 57 6.62 6.46 11.73
CA ARG A 57 5.49 6.85 12.58
C ARG A 57 5.58 6.29 13.99
N LEU A 58 6.10 5.08 14.17
CA LEU A 58 6.28 4.50 15.51
C LEU A 58 7.41 5.20 16.28
N LYS A 59 8.48 5.67 15.62
CA LYS A 59 9.54 6.50 16.26
C LYS A 59 9.01 7.81 16.85
N THR A 60 7.89 8.33 16.34
CA THR A 60 7.27 9.59 16.81
C THR A 60 6.22 9.36 17.90
N ILE A 61 5.96 8.11 18.30
CA ILE A 61 5.15 7.79 19.48
C ILE A 61 6.07 7.80 20.71
N ILE A 62 5.96 8.85 21.51
CA ILE A 62 6.42 8.81 22.91
C ILE A 62 5.35 8.05 23.70
N VAL A 63 5.78 7.02 24.42
CA VAL A 63 4.94 6.21 25.32
C VAL A 63 5.02 6.77 26.74
#